data_AF-A0A959UBZ3-F1
#
_entry.id   AF-A0A959UBZ3-F1
#
_cell.length_a   1.000
_cell.length_b   1.000
_cell.length_c   1.000
_cell.angle_alpha   90.00
_cell.angle_beta   90.00
_cell.angle_gamma   90.00
#
_symmetry.space_group_name_H-M   'P 1'
#
loop_
_entity.id
_entity.type
_entity.pdbx_description
1 polymer ?
#
loop_
_entity_poly.entity_id
_entity_poly.type
_entity_poly.pdbx_seq_one_letter_code
_entity_poly.pdbx_strand_id
1 'polypeptide(L)'
;MLTKIPRQAGLPLAIAIEPTTACNLSCPECPSGLKMFTRPTGNLKEDFYKSVIDQVHKDTFYLTFYFQGEPFINPKFLDMVSYAASKNLYTATSTNAHFLTDENAKKTIESGLDRLIISIDGTTQETYESYRIGGKLEKVLAGAKNIVKWKKELKSKTPHVIFQFLVVKPNEHQIDDVYRLAKEIGVDEVKLKTAQVYDFKHGNPLIPTIDKYARYRKQKDGTYAIKNALADHCWKLWHSCVITWDGKVIPCCFDKDGDYRLGELENDSFKNIWQGQKYLDFRKQIFKGREHIDICKNCSEGTKVWG
;
A
#
# COMPACT_ATOMS: atom_id res chain seq x y z
N MET A 1 -22.46 13.49 10.83
CA MET A 1 -22.77 12.30 11.66
C MET A 1 -23.37 12.80 12.97
N LEU A 2 -24.70 12.74 13.14
CA LEU A 2 -25.46 13.52 14.14
C LEU A 2 -25.19 13.19 15.62
N THR A 3 -24.56 12.06 15.95
CA THR A 3 -24.40 11.62 17.35
C THR A 3 -22.97 11.70 17.89
N LYS A 4 -21.93 11.85 17.04
CA LYS A 4 -20.50 11.72 17.41
C LYS A 4 -20.15 10.44 18.20
N ILE A 5 -21.02 9.42 18.17
CA ILE A 5 -20.75 8.12 18.80
C ILE A 5 -20.22 7.18 17.70
N PRO A 6 -18.97 6.68 17.81
CA PRO A 6 -18.39 5.81 16.79
C PRO A 6 -18.85 4.35 16.98
N ARG A 7 -20.13 4.07 16.76
CA ARG A 7 -20.63 2.68 16.81
C ARG A 7 -20.19 1.93 15.55
N GLN A 8 -19.46 0.83 15.75
CA GLN A 8 -19.04 -0.09 14.70
C GLN A 8 -19.41 -1.52 15.12
N ALA A 9 -20.57 -2.01 14.66
CA ALA A 9 -21.04 -3.35 15.01
C ALA A 9 -20.38 -4.45 14.16
N GLY A 10 -20.15 -4.17 12.87
CA GLY A 10 -19.53 -5.12 11.94
C GLY A 10 -18.01 -5.16 12.04
N LEU A 11 -17.44 -6.29 11.61
CA LEU A 11 -16.01 -6.46 11.36
C LEU A 11 -15.60 -5.72 10.07
N PRO A 12 -14.30 -5.46 9.85
CA PRO A 12 -13.84 -4.69 8.71
C PRO A 12 -14.00 -5.45 7.40
N LEU A 13 -14.45 -4.74 6.37
CA LEU A 13 -14.61 -5.27 5.01
C LEU A 13 -13.27 -5.51 4.31
N ALA A 14 -12.20 -4.82 4.74
CA ALA A 14 -10.89 -4.93 4.13
C ALA A 14 -9.77 -4.94 5.17
N ILE A 15 -8.77 -5.80 5.01
CA ILE A 15 -7.61 -5.85 5.89
C ILE A 15 -6.35 -5.74 5.04
N ALA A 16 -5.39 -4.92 5.49
CA ALA A 16 -4.04 -4.95 4.98
C ALA A 16 -3.17 -5.80 5.91
N ILE A 17 -2.39 -6.71 5.36
CA ILE A 17 -1.45 -7.58 6.08
C ILE A 17 -0.06 -7.28 5.56
N GLU A 18 0.88 -7.09 6.47
CA GLU A 18 2.29 -6.88 6.16
C GLU A 18 3.03 -8.22 6.09
N PRO A 19 3.44 -8.70 4.90
CA PRO A 19 4.16 -9.97 4.80
C PRO A 19 5.56 -9.86 5.40
N THR A 20 6.19 -8.69 5.26
CA THR A 20 7.52 -8.37 5.75
C THR A 20 7.73 -6.86 5.77
N THR A 21 8.65 -6.37 6.61
CA THR A 21 9.14 -4.99 6.56
C THR A 21 10.39 -4.83 5.70
N ALA A 22 11.03 -5.94 5.31
CA ALA A 22 12.24 -5.94 4.50
C ALA A 22 11.96 -5.52 3.06
N CYS A 23 12.88 -4.75 2.47
CA CYS A 23 12.83 -4.35 1.07
C CYS A 23 14.25 -4.33 0.48
N ASN A 24 14.38 -4.68 -0.79
CA ASN A 24 15.65 -4.66 -1.52
C ASN A 24 15.99 -3.30 -2.14
N LEU A 25 15.10 -2.30 -2.05
CA LEU A 25 15.27 -0.96 -2.61
C LEU A 25 15.35 0.10 -1.52
N SER A 26 15.91 1.27 -1.85
CA SER A 26 16.14 2.38 -0.90
C SER A 26 15.39 3.67 -1.29
N CYS A 27 14.10 3.56 -1.59
CA CYS A 27 13.29 4.69 -2.07
C CYS A 27 13.23 5.85 -1.03
N PRO A 28 13.38 7.12 -1.44
CA PRO A 28 13.64 8.24 -0.54
C PRO A 28 12.46 8.68 0.33
N GLU A 29 11.23 8.26 0.03
CA GLU A 29 10.01 8.60 0.81
C GLU A 29 9.39 7.35 1.47
N CYS A 30 10.14 6.24 1.51
CA CYS A 30 9.70 4.96 2.06
C CYS A 30 10.51 4.59 3.31
N PRO A 31 9.87 4.46 4.50
CA PRO A 31 10.60 4.10 5.72
C PRO A 31 11.34 2.77 5.65
N SER A 32 10.83 1.75 4.93
CA SER A 32 11.58 0.51 4.63
C SER A 32 12.86 0.80 3.87
N GLY A 33 12.78 1.62 2.83
CA GLY A 33 13.92 1.92 1.97
C GLY A 33 14.99 2.75 2.66
N LEU A 34 14.56 3.67 3.52
CA LEU A 34 15.44 4.49 4.36
C LEU A 34 15.93 3.76 5.62
N LYS A 35 15.42 2.55 5.91
CA LYS A 35 15.71 1.78 7.13
C LYS A 35 15.49 2.58 8.42
N MET A 36 14.41 3.36 8.46
CA MET A 36 14.11 4.29 9.57
C MET A 36 13.05 3.76 10.55
N PHE A 37 12.62 2.51 10.43
CA PHE A 37 11.70 1.96 11.43
C PHE A 37 12.38 1.85 12.78
N THR A 38 11.67 2.26 13.83
CA THR A 38 12.09 1.95 15.20
C THR A 38 11.73 0.52 15.59
N ARG A 39 10.72 -0.06 14.93
CA ARG A 39 10.32 -1.46 15.10
C ARG A 39 11.23 -2.45 14.35
N PRO A 40 11.36 -3.70 14.83
CA PRO A 40 12.23 -4.70 14.21
C PRO A 40 11.80 -5.08 12.78
N THR A 41 12.79 -5.52 12.00
CA THR A 41 12.54 -6.13 10.69
C THR A 41 12.20 -7.62 10.86
N GLY A 42 11.18 -8.10 10.14
CA GLY A 42 10.80 -9.51 10.23
C GLY A 42 9.82 -9.95 9.14
N ASN A 43 9.53 -11.24 9.16
CA ASN A 43 8.61 -11.91 8.22
C ASN A 43 7.43 -12.48 8.99
N LEU A 44 6.22 -12.23 8.48
CA LEU A 44 5.00 -12.84 8.97
C LEU A 44 5.12 -14.37 8.86
N LYS A 45 4.75 -15.07 9.92
CA LYS A 45 4.76 -16.54 9.96
C LYS A 45 3.47 -17.10 9.39
N GLU A 46 3.59 -18.15 8.58
CA GLU A 46 2.47 -18.76 7.86
C GLU A 46 1.38 -19.27 8.81
N ASP A 47 1.74 -19.98 9.88
CA ASP A 47 0.75 -20.56 10.82
C ASP A 47 -0.02 -19.48 11.57
N PHE A 48 0.68 -18.42 12.01
CA PHE A 48 0.05 -17.26 12.62
C PHE A 48 -0.87 -16.54 11.63
N TYR A 49 -0.43 -16.35 10.39
CA TYR A 49 -1.27 -15.78 9.35
C TYR A 49 -2.55 -16.59 9.12
N LYS A 50 -2.46 -17.93 9.04
CA LYS A 50 -3.63 -18.81 8.88
C LYS A 50 -4.62 -18.63 10.02
N SER A 51 -4.14 -18.58 11.27
CA SER A 51 -4.99 -18.37 12.45
C SER A 51 -5.68 -16.99 12.43
N VAL A 52 -5.03 -15.96 11.90
CA VAL A 52 -5.65 -14.64 11.71
C VAL A 52 -6.73 -14.68 10.63
N ILE A 53 -6.45 -15.28 9.48
CA ILE A 53 -7.43 -15.40 8.38
C ILE A 53 -8.66 -16.19 8.82
N ASP A 54 -8.49 -17.27 9.57
CA ASP A 54 -9.60 -18.07 10.08
C ASP A 54 -10.55 -17.28 11.00
N GLN A 55 -10.05 -16.23 11.66
CA GLN A 55 -10.87 -15.34 12.49
C GLN A 55 -11.69 -14.33 11.67
N VAL A 56 -11.24 -13.93 10.48
CA VAL A 56 -11.76 -12.74 9.78
C VAL A 56 -12.39 -13.03 8.43
N HIS A 57 -12.13 -14.21 7.84
CA HIS A 57 -12.48 -14.47 6.42
C HIS A 57 -13.98 -14.47 6.12
N LYS A 58 -14.84 -14.63 7.12
CA LYS A 58 -16.31 -14.61 6.94
C LYS A 58 -16.89 -13.21 6.79
N ASP A 59 -16.20 -12.20 7.31
CA ASP A 59 -16.65 -10.81 7.33
C ASP A 59 -15.77 -9.87 6.49
N THR A 60 -14.56 -10.33 6.16
CA THR A 60 -13.61 -9.61 5.30
C THR A 60 -13.85 -10.00 3.85
N PHE A 61 -13.88 -9.01 2.96
CA PHE A 61 -13.98 -9.23 1.52
C PHE A 61 -12.63 -9.04 0.81
N TYR A 62 -11.84 -8.04 1.24
CA TYR A 62 -10.65 -7.59 0.52
C TYR A 62 -9.39 -7.68 1.38
N LEU A 63 -8.41 -8.46 0.94
CA LEU A 63 -7.12 -8.63 1.61
C LEU A 63 -6.00 -8.00 0.80
N THR A 64 -5.25 -7.10 1.41
CA THR A 64 -4.10 -6.46 0.77
C THR A 64 -2.80 -6.93 1.41
N PHE A 65 -1.92 -7.56 0.64
CA PHE A 65 -0.62 -8.04 1.10
C PHE A 65 0.49 -7.02 0.86
N TYR A 66 0.31 -5.81 1.36
CA TYR A 66 1.40 -4.86 1.49
C TYR A 66 1.06 -3.86 2.57
N PHE A 67 2.10 -3.40 3.25
CA PHE A 67 2.04 -2.22 4.08
C PHE A 67 3.36 -1.45 3.93
N GLN A 68 4.42 -2.06 4.45
CA GLN A 68 5.81 -1.70 4.19
C GLN A 68 6.49 -2.92 3.56
N GLY A 69 7.77 -2.78 3.20
CA GLY A 69 8.56 -3.88 2.64
C GLY A 69 8.23 -4.26 1.19
N GLU A 70 8.83 -5.37 0.75
CA GLU A 70 8.59 -6.05 -0.52
C GLU A 70 8.00 -7.45 -0.26
N PRO A 71 6.71 -7.69 -0.59
CA PRO A 71 6.03 -8.96 -0.28
C PRO A 71 6.77 -10.22 -0.73
N PHE A 72 7.41 -10.19 -1.90
CA PHE A 72 8.12 -11.35 -2.46
C PHE A 72 9.40 -11.73 -1.70
N ILE A 73 9.87 -10.92 -0.74
CA ILE A 73 10.97 -11.30 0.16
C ILE A 73 10.50 -12.34 1.20
N ASN A 74 9.22 -12.35 1.58
CA ASN A 74 8.72 -13.41 2.45
C ASN A 74 8.55 -14.70 1.63
N PRO A 75 9.31 -15.79 1.91
CA PRO A 75 9.26 -17.01 1.12
C PRO A 75 7.90 -17.72 1.16
N LYS A 76 7.06 -17.38 2.14
CA LYS A 76 5.70 -17.91 2.32
C LYS A 76 4.61 -17.01 1.74
N PHE A 77 4.96 -15.90 1.12
CA PHE A 77 3.99 -14.93 0.62
C PHE A 77 2.96 -15.55 -0.34
N LEU A 78 3.39 -16.31 -1.35
CA LEU A 78 2.46 -16.91 -2.31
C LEU A 78 1.61 -18.03 -1.69
N ASP A 79 2.14 -18.75 -0.69
CA ASP A 79 1.36 -19.72 0.09
C ASP A 79 0.24 -19.00 0.88
N MET A 80 0.53 -17.82 1.44
CA MET A 80 -0.45 -17.00 2.14
C MET A 80 -1.55 -16.50 1.19
N VAL A 81 -1.19 -16.09 -0.03
CA VAL A 81 -2.15 -15.69 -1.07
C VAL A 81 -3.06 -16.87 -1.42
N SER A 82 -2.48 -18.04 -1.69
CA SER A 82 -3.23 -19.27 -1.98
C SER A 82 -4.22 -19.63 -0.86
N TYR A 83 -3.80 -19.46 0.40
CA TYR A 83 -4.68 -19.71 1.54
C TYR A 83 -5.86 -18.73 1.58
N ALA A 84 -5.62 -17.43 1.37
CA ALA A 84 -6.71 -16.45 1.31
C ALA A 84 -7.68 -16.70 0.14
N ALA A 85 -7.15 -17.05 -1.04
CA ALA A 85 -7.96 -17.43 -2.19
C ALA A 85 -8.83 -18.66 -1.87
N SER A 86 -8.30 -19.67 -1.17
CA SER A 86 -9.07 -20.86 -0.74
C SER A 86 -10.22 -20.52 0.22
N LYS A 87 -10.16 -19.35 0.88
CA LYS A 87 -11.20 -18.80 1.76
C LYS A 87 -12.13 -17.81 1.06
N ASN A 88 -12.04 -17.69 -0.28
CA ASN A 88 -12.81 -16.76 -1.12
C ASN A 88 -12.59 -15.27 -0.81
N LEU A 89 -11.39 -14.91 -0.33
CA LEU A 89 -11.00 -13.51 -0.15
C LEU A 89 -10.45 -12.95 -1.45
N TYR A 90 -10.85 -11.72 -1.82
CA TYR A 90 -10.22 -11.00 -2.91
C TYR A 90 -8.85 -10.51 -2.47
N THR A 91 -7.79 -10.90 -3.18
CA THR A 91 -6.40 -10.64 -2.80
C THR A 91 -5.71 -9.63 -3.71
N ALA A 92 -5.00 -8.68 -3.11
CA ALA A 92 -4.22 -7.69 -3.84
C ALA A 92 -2.82 -7.54 -3.25
N THR A 93 -1.82 -7.31 -4.10
CA THR A 93 -0.47 -6.95 -3.65
C THR A 93 0.13 -5.83 -4.49
N SER A 94 1.19 -5.22 -3.98
CA SER A 94 2.04 -4.25 -4.68
C SER A 94 3.49 -4.68 -4.54
N THR A 95 4.20 -4.75 -5.66
CA THR A 95 5.60 -5.19 -5.72
C THR A 95 6.45 -4.22 -6.55
N ASN A 96 7.73 -4.16 -6.25
CA ASN A 96 8.75 -3.55 -7.09
C ASN A 96 9.20 -4.47 -8.25
N ALA A 97 8.60 -5.65 -8.39
CA ALA A 97 8.78 -6.63 -9.45
C ALA A 97 10.18 -7.27 -9.59
N HIS A 98 11.14 -6.95 -8.71
CA HIS A 98 12.51 -7.48 -8.83
C HIS A 98 12.61 -9.00 -8.62
N PHE A 99 11.62 -9.57 -7.94
CA PHE A 99 11.53 -10.99 -7.66
C PHE A 99 10.54 -11.73 -8.57
N LEU A 100 9.96 -11.07 -9.58
CA LEU A 100 9.09 -11.70 -10.58
C LEU A 100 9.90 -12.43 -11.67
N THR A 101 10.74 -13.38 -11.23
CA THR A 101 11.38 -14.35 -12.12
C THR A 101 10.33 -15.16 -12.89
N ASP A 102 10.72 -15.89 -13.92
CA ASP A 102 9.78 -16.75 -14.67
C ASP A 102 9.04 -17.72 -13.73
N GLU A 103 9.76 -18.34 -12.79
CA GLU A 103 9.20 -19.24 -11.77
C GLU A 103 8.23 -18.51 -10.83
N ASN A 104 8.65 -17.38 -10.24
CA ASN A 104 7.80 -16.65 -9.29
C ASN A 104 6.58 -16.03 -9.97
N ALA A 105 6.71 -15.60 -11.23
CA ALA A 105 5.59 -15.12 -12.01
C ALA A 105 4.57 -16.24 -12.23
N LYS A 106 5.01 -17.45 -12.61
CA LYS A 106 4.12 -18.62 -12.70
C LYS A 106 3.39 -18.89 -11.39
N LYS A 107 4.14 -18.99 -10.28
CA LYS A 107 3.58 -19.22 -8.95
C LYS A 107 2.60 -18.12 -8.53
N THR A 108 2.83 -16.88 -8.96
CA THR A 108 1.91 -15.75 -8.69
C THR A 108 0.56 -15.94 -9.36
N ILE A 109 0.54 -16.51 -10.57
CA ILE A 109 -0.73 -16.84 -11.25
C ILE A 109 -1.41 -18.03 -10.57
N GLU A 110 -0.64 -19.07 -10.27
CA GLU A 110 -1.13 -20.29 -9.63
C GLU A 110 -1.65 -20.06 -8.20
N SER A 111 -1.14 -19.05 -7.48
CA SER A 111 -1.60 -18.73 -6.13
C SER A 111 -3.03 -18.16 -6.08
N GLY A 112 -3.64 -17.85 -7.23
CA GLY A 112 -4.98 -17.26 -7.29
C GLY A 112 -5.02 -15.77 -6.92
N LEU A 113 -3.89 -15.05 -7.04
CA LEU A 113 -3.86 -13.61 -6.76
C LEU A 113 -4.84 -12.86 -7.69
N ASP A 114 -5.72 -12.03 -7.13
CA ASP A 114 -6.73 -11.32 -7.94
C ASP A 114 -6.22 -10.01 -8.56
N ARG A 115 -5.31 -9.31 -7.86
CA ARG A 115 -4.77 -8.02 -8.31
C ARG A 115 -3.29 -7.89 -8.01
N LEU A 116 -2.52 -7.49 -9.03
CA LEU A 116 -1.09 -7.25 -8.93
C LEU A 116 -0.77 -5.83 -9.35
N ILE A 117 -0.24 -5.05 -8.42
CA ILE A 117 0.28 -3.72 -8.70
C ILE A 117 1.81 -3.83 -8.87
N ILE A 118 2.30 -3.47 -10.04
CA ILE A 118 3.72 -3.33 -10.33
C ILE A 118 4.07 -1.86 -10.25
N SER A 119 4.95 -1.53 -9.32
CA SER A 119 5.47 -0.19 -9.13
C SER A 119 6.52 0.15 -10.19
N ILE A 120 6.24 1.15 -11.01
CA ILE A 120 7.14 1.63 -12.06
C ILE A 120 7.12 3.15 -12.07
N ASP A 121 8.19 3.79 -11.58
CA ASP A 121 8.26 5.25 -11.41
C ASP A 121 9.26 5.91 -12.37
N GLY A 122 9.43 5.30 -13.55
CA GLY A 122 10.24 5.80 -14.65
C GLY A 122 10.31 4.79 -15.80
N THR A 123 10.46 5.27 -17.03
CA THR A 123 10.52 4.46 -18.27
C THR A 123 11.94 4.37 -18.85
N THR A 124 12.89 5.08 -18.26
CA THR A 124 14.34 4.91 -18.46
C THR A 124 15.00 4.51 -17.13
N GLN A 125 16.14 3.83 -17.17
CA GLN A 125 16.85 3.41 -15.95
C GLN A 125 17.19 4.59 -15.05
N GLU A 126 17.68 5.69 -15.63
CA GLU A 126 18.04 6.92 -14.89
C GLU A 126 16.84 7.50 -14.15
N THR A 127 15.72 7.72 -14.84
CA THR A 127 14.51 8.28 -14.22
C THR A 127 13.91 7.32 -13.19
N TYR A 128 13.87 6.02 -13.49
CA TYR A 128 13.38 5.00 -12.57
C TYR A 128 14.20 4.98 -11.28
N GLU A 129 15.52 4.94 -11.38
CA GLU A 129 16.43 4.85 -10.24
C GLU A 129 16.47 6.15 -9.42
N SER A 130 16.13 7.31 -10.01
CA SER A 130 16.02 8.59 -9.29
C SER A 130 15.06 8.54 -8.09
N TYR A 131 14.05 7.65 -8.14
CA TYR A 131 13.13 7.39 -7.03
C TYR A 131 13.27 5.96 -6.48
N ARG A 132 13.38 4.95 -7.35
CA ARG A 132 13.51 3.53 -6.99
C ARG A 132 14.98 3.14 -6.82
N ILE A 133 15.67 3.80 -5.90
CA ILE A 133 17.11 3.66 -5.65
C ILE A 133 17.52 2.18 -5.47
N GLY A 134 18.53 1.76 -6.22
CA GLY A 134 19.04 0.38 -6.26
C GLY A 134 18.24 -0.57 -7.15
N GLY A 135 17.17 -0.07 -7.79
CA GLY A 135 16.32 -0.86 -8.65
C GLY A 135 16.82 -0.89 -10.10
N LYS A 136 16.46 -1.95 -10.82
CA LYS A 136 16.75 -2.17 -12.24
C LYS A 136 15.45 -2.24 -13.02
N LEU A 137 15.22 -1.25 -13.88
CA LEU A 137 14.03 -1.15 -14.71
C LEU A 137 13.85 -2.39 -15.58
N GLU A 138 14.94 -2.94 -16.13
CA GLU A 138 14.91 -4.18 -16.93
C GLU A 138 14.24 -5.34 -16.18
N LYS A 139 14.46 -5.47 -14.86
CA LYS A 139 13.85 -6.53 -14.04
C LYS A 139 12.35 -6.29 -13.86
N VAL A 140 11.94 -5.03 -13.72
CA VAL A 140 10.52 -4.64 -13.65
C VAL A 140 9.82 -5.02 -14.95
N LEU A 141 10.40 -4.66 -16.09
CA LEU A 141 9.83 -4.95 -17.41
C LEU A 141 9.82 -6.45 -17.71
N ALA A 142 10.90 -7.17 -17.38
CA ALA A 142 10.95 -8.62 -17.50
C ALA A 142 9.90 -9.30 -16.61
N GLY A 143 9.77 -8.86 -15.36
CA GLY A 143 8.78 -9.37 -14.42
C GLY A 143 7.34 -9.15 -14.91
N ALA A 144 7.03 -7.96 -15.42
CA ALA A 144 5.73 -7.67 -16.01
C ALA A 144 5.44 -8.57 -17.23
N LYS A 145 6.41 -8.74 -18.14
CA LYS A 145 6.31 -9.65 -19.28
C LYS A 145 6.10 -11.10 -18.84
N ASN A 146 6.78 -11.57 -17.80
CA ASN A 146 6.61 -12.91 -17.25
C ASN A 146 5.20 -13.12 -16.70
N ILE A 147 4.63 -12.14 -15.99
CA ILE A 147 3.25 -12.21 -15.50
C ILE A 147 2.26 -12.30 -16.68
N VAL A 148 2.38 -11.43 -17.69
CA VAL A 148 1.49 -11.45 -18.85
C VAL A 148 1.61 -12.78 -19.63
N LYS A 149 2.85 -13.27 -19.82
CA LYS A 149 3.13 -14.58 -20.41
C LYS A 149 2.39 -15.69 -19.65
N TRP A 150 2.58 -15.82 -18.34
CA TRP A 150 1.98 -16.90 -17.56
C TRP A 150 0.46 -16.77 -17.41
N LYS A 151 -0.10 -15.55 -17.36
CA LYS A 151 -1.57 -15.35 -17.47
C LYS A 151 -2.10 -15.98 -18.75
N LYS A 152 -1.43 -15.77 -19.88
CA LYS A 152 -1.84 -16.32 -21.19
C LYS A 152 -1.68 -17.84 -21.24
N GLU A 153 -0.52 -18.36 -20.86
CA GLU A 153 -0.22 -19.81 -20.90
C GLU A 153 -1.17 -20.62 -20.00
N LEU A 154 -1.46 -20.12 -18.80
CA LEU A 154 -2.37 -20.76 -17.85
C LEU A 154 -3.85 -20.39 -18.08
N LYS A 155 -4.14 -19.60 -19.12
CA LYS A 155 -5.49 -19.08 -19.44
C LYS A 155 -6.18 -18.42 -18.24
N SER A 156 -5.39 -17.79 -17.37
CA SER A 156 -5.88 -17.14 -16.17
C SER A 156 -6.45 -15.76 -16.47
N LYS A 157 -7.60 -15.44 -15.87
CA LYS A 157 -8.19 -14.10 -15.89
C LYS A 157 -7.54 -13.16 -14.87
N THR A 158 -6.88 -13.73 -13.86
CA THR A 158 -6.25 -13.00 -12.75
C THR A 158 -4.74 -13.25 -12.70
N PRO A 159 -3.96 -12.33 -12.09
CA PRO A 159 -4.39 -11.07 -11.50
C PRO A 159 -4.73 -10.00 -12.55
N HIS A 160 -5.58 -9.03 -12.22
CA HIS A 160 -5.63 -7.75 -12.92
C HIS A 160 -4.32 -6.99 -12.64
N VAL A 161 -3.52 -6.78 -13.68
CA VAL A 161 -2.16 -6.24 -13.60
C VAL A 161 -2.20 -4.73 -13.79
N ILE A 162 -1.65 -4.00 -12.83
CA ILE A 162 -1.66 -2.54 -12.84
C ILE A 162 -0.22 -2.04 -12.79
N PHE A 163 0.16 -1.21 -13.75
CA PHE A 163 1.32 -0.33 -13.59
C PHE A 163 0.92 0.87 -12.75
N GLN A 164 1.45 0.96 -11.53
CA GLN A 164 1.26 2.14 -10.70
C GLN A 164 2.48 3.04 -10.82
N PHE A 165 2.22 4.29 -11.21
CA PHE A 165 3.23 5.31 -11.47
C PHE A 165 3.01 6.48 -10.51
N LEU A 166 3.95 6.67 -9.60
CA LEU A 166 3.98 7.81 -8.69
C LEU A 166 4.56 9.00 -9.44
N VAL A 167 3.70 9.97 -9.75
CA VAL A 167 4.12 11.17 -10.47
C VAL A 167 4.89 12.08 -9.52
N VAL A 168 6.18 12.23 -9.82
CA VAL A 168 7.14 13.13 -9.17
C VAL A 168 7.83 13.97 -10.23
N LYS A 169 8.39 15.13 -9.86
CA LYS A 169 9.05 16.02 -10.82
C LYS A 169 10.08 15.34 -11.73
N PRO A 170 10.94 14.41 -11.25
CA PRO A 170 11.90 13.74 -12.12
C PRO A 170 11.27 12.87 -13.22
N ASN A 171 10.01 12.43 -13.07
CA ASN A 171 9.38 11.46 -13.98
C ASN A 171 8.09 11.96 -14.65
N GLU A 172 7.59 13.15 -14.30
CA GLU A 172 6.29 13.65 -14.80
C GLU A 172 6.24 13.81 -16.33
N HIS A 173 7.39 13.95 -16.98
CA HIS A 173 7.52 14.00 -18.43
C HIS A 173 7.35 12.62 -19.11
N GLN A 174 7.38 11.51 -18.36
CA GLN A 174 7.27 10.14 -18.87
C GLN A 174 5.86 9.52 -18.68
N ILE A 175 4.85 10.33 -18.35
CA ILE A 175 3.48 9.85 -18.13
C ILE A 175 2.94 9.14 -19.37
N ASP A 176 3.08 9.73 -20.56
CA ASP A 176 2.60 9.11 -21.80
C ASP A 176 3.40 7.85 -22.15
N ASP A 177 4.69 7.82 -21.80
CA ASP A 177 5.57 6.68 -22.03
C ASP A 177 5.12 5.45 -21.23
N VAL A 178 4.70 5.62 -19.96
CA VAL A 178 4.24 4.47 -19.16
C VAL A 178 2.94 3.88 -19.73
N TYR A 179 2.06 4.69 -20.32
CA TYR A 179 0.88 4.19 -21.04
C TYR A 179 1.26 3.38 -22.28
N ARG A 180 2.23 3.86 -23.09
CA ARG A 180 2.73 3.10 -24.25
C ARG A 180 3.34 1.77 -23.82
N LEU A 181 4.21 1.81 -22.82
CA LEU A 181 4.89 0.63 -22.29
C LEU A 181 3.91 -0.42 -21.73
N ALA A 182 2.89 0.02 -20.99
CA ALA A 182 1.84 -0.86 -20.49
C ALA A 182 1.10 -1.57 -21.63
N LYS A 183 0.75 -0.83 -22.69
CA LYS A 183 0.10 -1.38 -23.89
C LYS A 183 1.00 -2.39 -24.61
N GLU A 184 2.29 -2.08 -24.78
CA GLU A 184 3.26 -2.97 -25.42
C GLU A 184 3.46 -4.29 -24.67
N ILE A 185 3.50 -4.25 -23.34
CA ILE A 185 3.67 -5.44 -22.50
C ILE A 185 2.37 -6.23 -22.37
N GLY A 186 1.21 -5.58 -22.49
CA GLY A 186 -0.10 -6.19 -22.25
C GLY A 186 -0.55 -6.12 -20.79
N VAL A 187 -0.19 -5.03 -20.09
CA VAL A 187 -0.67 -4.71 -18.74
C VAL A 187 -2.11 -4.17 -18.82
N ASP A 188 -2.96 -4.54 -17.87
CA ASP A 188 -4.40 -4.26 -17.92
C ASP A 188 -4.75 -2.79 -17.63
N GLU A 189 -4.00 -2.11 -16.75
CA GLU A 189 -4.29 -0.73 -16.32
C GLU A 189 -2.99 0.04 -15.99
N VAL A 190 -2.98 1.34 -16.27
CA VAL A 190 -2.00 2.28 -15.71
C VAL A 190 -2.71 3.19 -14.72
N LYS A 191 -2.15 3.31 -13.51
CA LYS A 191 -2.70 4.12 -12.43
C LYS A 191 -1.69 5.14 -11.94
N LEU A 192 -1.98 6.41 -12.21
CA LEU A 192 -1.19 7.52 -11.72
C LEU A 192 -1.54 7.81 -10.25
N LYS A 193 -0.51 8.06 -9.44
CA LYS A 193 -0.63 8.45 -8.03
C LYS A 193 0.18 9.72 -7.78
N THR A 194 -0.31 10.56 -6.89
CA THR A 194 0.45 11.71 -6.40
C THR A 194 1.38 11.29 -5.26
N ALA A 195 2.58 11.86 -5.20
CA ALA A 195 3.56 11.59 -4.14
C ALA A 195 3.25 12.35 -2.85
N GLN A 196 3.35 11.64 -1.73
CA GLN A 196 3.50 12.26 -0.41
C GLN A 196 4.99 12.46 -0.17
N VAL A 197 5.38 13.65 0.27
CA VAL A 197 6.75 13.94 0.71
C VAL A 197 6.75 14.38 2.17
N TYR A 198 7.76 13.97 2.95
CA TYR A 198 7.85 14.30 4.36
C TYR A 198 8.23 15.76 4.59
N ASP A 199 9.35 16.21 4.00
CA ASP A 199 9.81 17.58 4.09
C ASP A 199 9.41 18.36 2.83
N PHE A 200 8.20 18.93 2.86
CA PHE A 200 7.68 19.74 1.75
C PHE A 200 7.68 21.23 2.03
N LYS A 201 7.73 21.65 3.31
CA LYS A 201 7.42 23.03 3.73
C LYS A 201 8.30 24.06 3.04
N HIS A 202 9.57 23.72 2.78
CA HIS A 202 10.55 24.58 2.13
C HIS A 202 10.82 24.20 0.66
N GLY A 203 9.93 23.39 0.08
CA GLY A 203 10.09 22.80 -1.24
C GLY A 203 10.82 21.46 -1.19
N ASN A 204 10.59 20.62 -2.19
CA ASN A 204 11.19 19.30 -2.30
C ASN A 204 11.37 18.96 -3.79
N PRO A 205 12.51 18.38 -4.21
CA PRO A 205 12.78 18.07 -5.62
C PRO A 205 11.80 17.08 -6.24
N LEU A 206 11.03 16.34 -5.44
CA LEU A 206 10.02 15.39 -5.92
C LEU A 206 8.67 16.04 -6.23
N ILE A 207 8.41 17.29 -5.77
CA ILE A 207 7.11 17.96 -5.99
C ILE A 207 6.93 18.25 -7.49
N PRO A 208 5.93 17.64 -8.17
CA PRO A 208 5.65 17.84 -9.59
C PRO A 208 5.43 19.31 -9.97
N THR A 209 5.79 19.69 -11.20
CA THR A 209 5.42 21.01 -11.75
C THR A 209 4.02 21.01 -12.35
N ILE A 210 3.51 19.85 -12.75
CA ILE A 210 2.15 19.70 -13.26
C ILE A 210 1.15 19.75 -12.09
N ASP A 211 0.40 20.85 -11.98
CA ASP A 211 -0.49 21.15 -10.84
C ASP A 211 -1.54 20.04 -10.56
N LYS A 212 -2.00 19.33 -11.60
CA LYS A 212 -2.89 18.18 -11.47
C LYS A 212 -2.29 17.09 -10.56
N TYR A 213 -0.98 16.87 -10.65
CA TYR A 213 -0.26 15.80 -9.95
C TYR A 213 0.43 16.28 -8.66
N ALA A 214 0.49 17.59 -8.43
CA ALA A 214 1.09 18.17 -7.23
C ALA A 214 0.13 18.10 -6.02
N ARG A 215 0.59 17.47 -4.91
CA ARG A 215 -0.15 17.49 -3.63
C ARG A 215 0.01 18.80 -2.85
N TYR A 216 1.05 19.56 -3.16
CA TYR A 216 1.46 20.73 -2.40
C TYR A 216 1.46 21.97 -3.29
N ARG A 217 0.98 23.09 -2.76
CA ARG A 217 0.95 24.38 -3.46
C ARG A 217 1.94 25.34 -2.81
N LYS A 218 2.72 26.03 -3.64
CA LYS A 218 3.59 27.12 -3.20
C LYS A 218 2.75 28.34 -2.80
N GLN A 219 3.05 28.89 -1.63
CA GLN A 219 2.41 30.05 -1.04
C GLN A 219 3.16 31.34 -1.41
N LYS A 220 2.54 32.50 -1.14
CA LYS A 220 3.12 33.82 -1.40
C LYS A 220 4.42 34.06 -0.63
N ASP A 221 4.57 33.47 0.55
CA ASP A 221 5.76 33.56 1.40
C ASP A 221 6.89 32.59 0.97
N GLY A 222 6.69 31.82 -0.11
CA GLY A 222 7.64 30.86 -0.63
C GLY A 222 7.56 29.45 -0.02
N THR A 223 6.78 29.26 1.05
CA THR A 223 6.55 27.94 1.67
C THR A 223 5.56 27.10 0.86
N TYR A 224 5.45 25.81 1.15
CA TYR A 224 4.42 24.95 0.56
C TYR A 224 3.40 24.49 1.61
N ALA A 225 2.15 24.38 1.19
CA ALA A 225 1.06 23.81 1.98
C ALA A 225 0.36 22.69 1.21
N ILE A 226 -0.30 21.77 1.94
CA ILE A 226 -1.15 20.75 1.33
C ILE A 226 -2.27 21.44 0.56
N LYS A 227 -2.48 21.03 -0.70
CA LYS A 227 -3.44 21.64 -1.62
C LYS A 227 -4.89 21.34 -1.23
N ASN A 228 -5.16 20.15 -0.71
CA ASN A 228 -6.51 19.70 -0.40
C ASN A 228 -6.86 19.96 1.07
N ALA A 229 -8.05 20.48 1.32
CA ALA A 229 -8.58 20.60 2.66
C ALA A 229 -8.74 19.21 3.30
N LEU A 230 -8.31 19.08 4.55
CA LEU A 230 -8.52 17.89 5.34
C LEU A 230 -9.98 17.88 5.82
N ALA A 231 -10.78 16.97 5.30
CA ALA A 231 -12.09 16.72 5.91
C ALA A 231 -11.87 15.97 7.22
N ASP A 232 -12.54 16.37 8.31
CA ASP A 232 -12.59 15.66 9.60
C ASP A 232 -13.43 14.37 9.54
N HIS A 233 -13.27 13.65 8.45
CA HIS A 233 -13.89 12.38 8.15
C HIS A 233 -12.77 11.45 7.70
N CYS A 234 -12.61 10.34 8.40
CA CYS A 234 -11.80 9.22 7.96
C CYS A 234 -12.78 8.09 7.66
N TRP A 235 -12.59 7.37 6.57
CA TRP A 235 -13.38 6.16 6.31
C TRP A 235 -12.62 4.89 6.73
N LYS A 236 -11.29 4.95 6.77
CA LYS A 236 -10.42 3.79 7.02
C LYS A 236 -10.75 3.03 8.30
N LEU A 237 -10.89 3.70 9.45
CA LEU A 237 -11.16 3.03 10.74
C LEU A 237 -12.54 2.34 10.87
N TRP A 238 -13.42 2.51 9.89
CA TRP A 238 -14.77 1.96 9.88
C TRP A 238 -14.85 0.70 9.01
N HIS A 239 -13.93 0.53 8.06
CA HIS A 239 -13.98 -0.59 7.12
C HIS A 239 -12.65 -1.36 7.04
N SER A 240 -11.58 -0.88 7.67
CA SER A 240 -10.25 -1.46 7.49
C SER A 240 -9.25 -1.19 8.60
N CYS A 241 -8.22 -2.03 8.67
CA CYS A 241 -7.03 -1.87 9.51
C CYS A 241 -5.79 -2.41 8.79
N VAL A 242 -4.65 -2.29 9.45
CA VAL A 242 -3.42 -3.00 9.06
C VAL A 242 -3.05 -3.97 10.19
N ILE A 243 -2.61 -5.17 9.81
CA ILE A 243 -1.98 -6.16 10.68
C ILE A 243 -0.51 -6.24 10.27
N THR A 244 0.39 -5.94 11.20
CA THR A 244 1.83 -5.96 10.97
C THR A 244 2.39 -7.39 10.97
N TRP A 245 3.63 -7.56 10.50
CA TRP A 245 4.26 -8.89 10.41
C TRP A 245 4.37 -9.61 11.76
N ASP A 246 4.42 -8.85 12.85
CA ASP A 246 4.51 -9.29 14.24
C ASP A 246 3.13 -9.26 14.96
N GLY A 247 2.02 -9.19 14.23
CA GLY A 247 0.69 -9.40 14.77
C GLY A 247 0.05 -8.22 15.49
N LYS A 248 0.63 -7.01 15.40
CA LYS A 248 -0.01 -5.79 15.91
C LYS A 248 -1.09 -5.33 14.95
N VAL A 249 -2.21 -4.87 15.53
CA VAL A 249 -3.30 -4.24 14.79
C VAL A 249 -3.17 -2.72 14.93
N ILE A 250 -3.03 -2.03 13.81
CA ILE A 250 -2.83 -0.58 13.74
C ILE A 250 -3.93 0.08 12.87
N PRO A 251 -4.23 1.38 13.04
CA PRO A 251 -5.42 2.02 12.46
C PRO A 251 -5.43 2.04 10.94
N CYS A 252 -4.28 2.28 10.29
CA CYS A 252 -4.21 2.45 8.84
C CYS A 252 -2.77 2.43 8.32
N CYS A 253 -2.62 2.49 6.99
CA CYS A 253 -1.32 2.51 6.32
C CYS A 253 -0.50 3.80 6.52
N PHE A 254 -1.03 4.82 7.20
CA PHE A 254 -0.25 6.01 7.58
C PHE A 254 0.52 5.82 8.89
N ASP A 255 0.18 4.82 9.71
CA ASP A 255 0.90 4.48 10.94
C ASP A 255 2.14 3.62 10.66
N LYS A 256 3.05 4.10 9.80
CA LYS A 256 4.12 3.32 9.16
C LYS A 256 5.01 2.56 10.16
N ASP A 257 5.28 3.16 11.32
CA ASP A 257 6.10 2.58 12.39
C ASP A 257 5.28 1.79 13.44
N GLY A 258 3.95 1.88 13.37
CA GLY A 258 3.04 1.19 14.28
C GLY A 258 3.04 1.81 15.68
N ASP A 259 3.01 3.14 15.77
CA ASP A 259 2.96 3.89 17.02
C ASP A 259 1.58 3.83 17.67
N TYR A 260 0.52 3.76 16.85
CA TYR A 260 -0.87 3.73 17.30
C TYR A 260 -1.39 2.30 17.40
N ARG A 261 -0.72 1.46 18.19
CA ARG A 261 -1.10 0.05 18.43
C ARG A 261 -2.47 -0.06 19.10
N LEU A 262 -3.44 -0.62 18.38
CA LEU A 262 -4.82 -0.80 18.86
C LEU A 262 -5.06 -2.17 19.51
N GLY A 263 -4.18 -3.13 19.26
CA GLY A 263 -4.19 -4.45 19.90
C GLY A 263 -3.13 -5.37 19.30
N GLU A 264 -3.02 -6.57 19.86
CA GLU A 264 -2.04 -7.59 19.45
C GLU A 264 -2.72 -8.96 19.40
N LEU A 265 -2.64 -9.61 18.24
CA LEU A 265 -3.36 -10.86 17.96
C LEU A 265 -2.76 -12.09 18.64
N GLU A 266 -1.58 -11.96 19.24
CA GLU A 266 -1.00 -12.98 20.11
C GLU A 266 -1.75 -13.06 21.46
N ASN A 267 -2.33 -11.94 21.90
CA ASN A 267 -2.91 -11.80 23.24
C ASN A 267 -4.45 -11.77 23.24
N ASP A 268 -5.08 -11.50 22.09
CA ASP A 268 -6.54 -11.35 22.00
C ASP A 268 -7.07 -11.70 20.60
N SER A 269 -8.36 -11.99 20.51
CA SER A 269 -9.03 -12.23 19.23
C SER A 269 -9.18 -10.94 18.42
N PHE A 270 -9.16 -11.07 17.08
CA PHE A 270 -9.34 -9.93 16.19
C PHE A 270 -10.62 -9.14 16.49
N LYS A 271 -11.72 -9.86 16.76
CA LYS A 271 -13.02 -9.24 17.06
C LYS A 271 -12.96 -8.38 18.32
N ASN A 272 -12.37 -8.90 19.39
CA ASN A 272 -12.23 -8.16 20.65
C ASN A 272 -11.37 -6.92 20.47
N ILE A 273 -10.27 -7.00 19.72
CA ILE A 273 -9.43 -5.85 19.40
C ILE A 273 -10.25 -4.79 18.64
N TRP A 274 -10.89 -5.17 17.52
CA TRP A 274 -11.64 -4.25 16.65
C TRP A 274 -12.81 -3.55 17.33
N GLN A 275 -13.47 -4.25 18.25
CA GLN A 275 -14.60 -3.74 19.06
C GLN A 275 -14.15 -3.17 20.41
N GLY A 276 -12.86 -3.23 20.71
CA GLY A 276 -12.29 -2.88 22.01
C GLY A 276 -12.16 -1.38 22.24
N GLN A 277 -11.85 -1.04 23.50
CA GLN A 277 -11.80 0.34 23.98
C GLN A 277 -10.77 1.20 23.23
N LYS A 278 -9.58 0.65 22.92
CA LYS A 278 -8.54 1.36 22.15
C LYS A 278 -9.03 1.81 20.78
N TYR A 279 -9.73 0.93 20.05
CA TYR A 279 -10.34 1.26 18.76
C TYR A 279 -11.44 2.31 18.89
N LEU A 280 -12.33 2.16 19.88
CA LEU A 280 -13.40 3.11 20.15
C LEU A 280 -12.84 4.51 20.46
N ASP A 281 -11.80 4.60 21.26
CA ASP A 281 -11.19 5.88 21.63
C ASP A 281 -10.45 6.52 20.46
N PHE A 282 -9.75 5.74 19.63
CA PHE A 282 -9.16 6.27 18.41
C PHE A 282 -10.24 6.83 17.46
N ARG A 283 -11.35 6.11 17.27
CA ARG A 283 -12.49 6.61 16.45
C ARG A 283 -13.09 7.89 17.02
N LYS A 284 -13.17 8.05 18.36
CA LYS A 284 -13.62 9.30 19.00
C LYS A 284 -12.63 10.45 18.73
N GLN A 285 -11.33 10.19 18.69
CA GLN A 285 -10.33 11.22 18.41
C GLN A 285 -10.50 11.81 17.01
N ILE A 286 -10.89 11.02 16.01
CA ILE A 286 -11.20 11.55 14.67
C ILE A 286 -12.29 12.62 14.70
N PHE A 287 -13.31 12.47 15.56
CA PHE A 287 -14.38 13.47 15.71
C PHE A 287 -13.98 14.73 16.47
N LYS A 288 -12.78 14.73 17.08
CA LYS A 288 -12.19 15.90 17.75
C LYS A 288 -11.29 16.72 16.82
N GLY A 289 -11.04 16.25 15.60
CA GLY A 289 -10.14 16.90 14.63
C GLY A 289 -8.99 15.98 14.25
N ARG A 290 -8.81 15.76 12.94
CA ARG A 290 -7.73 14.90 12.42
C ARG A 290 -6.36 15.57 12.51
N GLU A 291 -6.31 16.89 12.55
CA GLU A 291 -5.12 17.70 12.73
C GLU A 291 -4.39 17.43 14.05
N HIS A 292 -5.07 16.84 15.04
CA HIS A 292 -4.50 16.48 16.34
C HIS A 292 -3.83 15.09 16.35
N ILE A 293 -3.89 14.35 15.23
CA ILE A 293 -3.32 13.00 15.11
C ILE A 293 -2.24 13.02 14.03
N ASP A 294 -1.00 12.72 14.40
CA ASP A 294 0.16 12.96 13.52
C ASP A 294 0.06 12.24 12.18
N ILE A 295 -0.36 10.97 12.20
CA ILE A 295 -0.56 10.16 10.98
C ILE A 295 -1.70 10.66 10.08
N CYS A 296 -2.60 11.51 10.61
CA CYS A 296 -3.74 12.03 9.87
C CYS A 296 -3.45 13.36 9.16
N LYS A 297 -2.46 14.15 9.63
CA LYS A 297 -2.16 15.51 9.15
C LYS A 297 -1.85 15.60 7.65
N ASN A 298 -1.28 14.54 7.08
CA ASN A 298 -0.88 14.46 5.67
C ASN A 298 -1.64 13.33 4.92
N CYS A 299 -2.78 12.91 5.47
CA CYS A 299 -3.59 11.81 4.93
C CYS A 299 -4.69 12.35 4.01
N SER A 300 -4.71 11.86 2.77
CA SER A 300 -5.69 12.23 1.75
C SER A 300 -6.99 11.42 1.78
N GLU A 301 -7.15 10.51 2.75
CA GLU A 301 -8.41 9.78 2.95
C GLU A 301 -9.56 10.77 3.17
N GLY A 302 -10.65 10.62 2.41
CA GLY A 302 -11.80 11.53 2.46
C GLY A 302 -11.60 12.87 1.74
N THR A 303 -10.48 13.08 1.05
CA THR A 303 -10.21 14.29 0.26
C THR A 303 -10.39 14.04 -1.24
N LYS A 304 -10.78 15.08 -2.01
CA LYS A 304 -10.69 15.04 -3.48
C LYS A 304 -9.23 15.25 -3.89
N VAL A 305 -8.54 14.18 -4.26
CA VAL A 305 -7.13 14.24 -4.70
C VAL A 305 -6.99 14.72 -6.15
N TRP A 306 -8.08 14.69 -6.92
CA TRP A 306 -8.17 15.14 -8.31
C TRP A 306 -9.41 16.02 -8.46
N GLY A 307 -9.24 17.18 -9.08
CA GLY A 307 -10.23 18.25 -9.21
C GLY A 307 -9.50 19.53 -9.51
#